data_AF-A0A016TZM9-F1
#
_entry.id   AF-A0A016TZM9-F1
#
_cell.length_a   1.000
_cell.length_b   1.000
_cell.length_c   1.000
_cell.angle_alpha   90.00
_cell.angle_beta   90.00
_cell.angle_gamma   90.00
#
_symmetry.space_group_name_H-M   'P 1'
#
loop_
_entity.id
_entity.type
_entity.pdbx_description
1 polymer ?
#
loop_
_entity_poly.entity_id
_entity_poly.type
_entity_poly.pdbx_seq_one_letter_code
_entity_poly.pdbx_strand_id
1 'polypeptide(L)'
;MCADDFTEEMLLQSPEKSTVADVVMETAENMQQEDHIDPKVRLFDQKNKEFVRTTNKHISAIVVECEKALGMSFRTTDPIRNSVMESVERQAKVAKAATKILSEQLVEECEECIQNLEVEKRDDIEEGVIEILKVAGLTQTDQLETCLDGRMSDRESLQVLTDMIGCPSSDLVDRVRQLVERANEKSNENEKLTKRIKQQVASRGWGSRRQVRTLQELVSPPQTLMQNDKVFQSGCHPITVKSATITGHIDLACLESIDAHVLLAKRKLQLDKGCERTYVGHRCDPSSVW
;
A
#
# COMPACT_ATOMS: atom_id res chain seq x y z
N MET A 1 -13.08 -44.79 25.74
CA MET A 1 -13.07 -45.67 24.55
C MET A 1 -11.65 -45.64 24.03
N CYS A 2 -10.92 -46.74 24.25
CA CYS A 2 -9.56 -46.96 23.80
C CYS A 2 -9.58 -47.63 22.42
N ALA A 3 -8.69 -47.21 21.53
CA ALA A 3 -8.12 -48.03 20.47
C ALA A 3 -6.86 -47.32 19.94
N ASP A 4 -5.76 -47.44 20.70
CA ASP A 4 -4.42 -47.40 20.13
C ASP A 4 -3.94 -48.84 20.11
N ASP A 5 -4.08 -49.49 18.96
CA ASP A 5 -3.46 -50.79 18.69
C ASP A 5 -2.27 -50.57 17.76
N PHE A 6 -1.11 -50.32 18.38
CA PHE A 6 0.18 -50.55 17.73
C PHE A 6 0.70 -51.91 18.20
N THR A 7 0.69 -52.91 17.32
CA THR A 7 1.33 -54.20 17.58
C THR A 7 2.83 -54.16 17.30
N GLU A 8 3.56 -54.00 18.41
CA GLU A 8 4.88 -54.48 18.89
C GLU A 8 6.06 -54.82 17.95
N GLU A 9 5.87 -55.12 16.67
CA GLU A 9 6.96 -55.65 15.81
C GLU A 9 7.16 -54.91 14.48
N MET A 10 6.36 -53.86 14.26
CA MET A 10 6.51 -52.89 13.16
C MET A 10 7.47 -51.72 13.49
N LEU A 11 8.02 -51.68 14.71
CA LEU A 11 8.99 -50.69 15.17
C LEU A 11 10.35 -51.37 15.37
N LEU A 12 11.14 -51.42 14.30
CA LEU A 12 12.60 -51.58 14.35
C LEU A 12 13.10 -52.96 14.84
N GLN A 13 13.84 -53.67 13.99
CA GLN A 13 15.27 -53.92 14.23
C GLN A 13 15.87 -54.89 13.18
N SER A 14 16.86 -54.40 12.46
CA SER A 14 17.82 -55.19 11.68
C SER A 14 19.00 -55.63 12.59
N PRO A 15 19.82 -56.62 12.18
CA PRO A 15 21.21 -56.23 11.93
C PRO A 15 21.95 -56.99 10.79
N GLU A 16 22.82 -56.21 10.14
CA GLU A 16 24.17 -56.48 9.60
C GLU A 16 24.58 -57.79 8.88
N LYS A 17 25.14 -57.56 7.68
CA LYS A 17 26.28 -58.21 6.99
C LYS A 17 26.16 -59.68 6.54
N SER A 18 26.11 -59.86 5.22
CA SER A 18 26.94 -60.85 4.53
C SER A 18 27.30 -60.34 3.13
N THR A 19 28.59 -60.09 2.93
CA THR A 19 29.24 -59.92 1.64
C THR A 19 29.05 -61.16 0.78
N VAL A 20 28.44 -61.01 -0.41
CA VAL A 20 28.84 -61.79 -1.58
C VAL A 20 28.81 -60.85 -2.77
N ALA A 21 30.00 -60.66 -3.34
CA ALA A 21 30.23 -59.95 -4.57
C ALA A 21 29.42 -60.59 -5.70
N ASP A 22 28.74 -59.78 -6.49
CA ASP A 22 28.51 -60.12 -7.89
C ASP A 22 28.96 -58.96 -8.76
N VAL A 23 29.97 -59.29 -9.55
CA VAL A 23 30.64 -58.47 -10.54
C VAL A 23 29.68 -58.33 -11.72
N VAL A 24 29.20 -57.13 -11.98
CA VAL A 24 28.75 -56.74 -13.31
C VAL A 24 29.55 -55.52 -13.72
N MET A 25 30.59 -55.78 -14.51
CA MET A 25 31.25 -54.79 -15.34
C MET A 25 30.22 -54.23 -16.32
N GLU A 26 29.88 -52.97 -16.20
CA GLU A 26 29.40 -52.19 -17.33
C GLU A 26 30.25 -50.92 -17.41
N THR A 27 31.25 -51.02 -18.29
CA THR A 27 31.73 -49.98 -19.21
C THR A 27 31.65 -48.53 -18.72
N ALA A 28 32.79 -48.07 -18.22
CA ALA A 28 33.12 -46.65 -18.15
C ALA A 28 33.45 -46.13 -19.56
N GLU A 29 32.45 -45.68 -20.30
CA GLU A 29 32.61 -44.81 -21.48
C GLU A 29 31.42 -43.85 -21.59
N ASN A 30 31.52 -42.68 -20.96
CA ASN A 30 31.20 -41.36 -21.55
C ASN A 30 31.28 -40.28 -20.46
N MET A 31 32.49 -39.80 -20.20
CA MET A 31 32.67 -38.44 -19.68
C MET A 31 32.68 -37.51 -20.89
N GLN A 32 31.59 -36.75 -21.09
CA GLN A 32 31.50 -35.46 -21.80
C GLN A 32 30.13 -35.30 -22.48
N GLN A 33 29.06 -35.08 -21.69
CA GLN A 33 27.93 -34.25 -22.09
C GLN A 33 27.08 -33.95 -20.86
N GLU A 34 27.59 -33.08 -19.99
CA GLU A 34 26.87 -32.65 -18.81
C GLU A 34 26.62 -31.14 -18.87
N ASP A 35 26.14 -30.66 -20.01
CA ASP A 35 25.65 -29.30 -20.15
C ASP A 35 24.23 -29.36 -20.74
N HIS A 36 23.26 -28.83 -19.99
CA HIS A 36 21.85 -28.62 -20.36
C HIS A 36 20.87 -29.82 -20.31
N ILE A 37 20.85 -30.59 -19.22
CA ILE A 37 19.64 -31.39 -18.89
C ILE A 37 18.79 -30.58 -17.90
N ASP A 38 17.53 -30.33 -18.24
CA ASP A 38 16.57 -29.64 -17.37
C ASP A 38 16.52 -30.32 -15.99
N PRO A 39 16.66 -29.57 -14.87
CA PRO A 39 16.63 -30.15 -13.53
C PRO A 39 15.34 -30.95 -13.22
N LYS A 40 14.23 -30.67 -13.92
CA LYS A 40 12.99 -31.45 -13.83
C LYS A 40 13.10 -32.84 -14.46
N VAL A 41 13.80 -32.96 -15.59
CA VAL A 41 14.04 -34.24 -16.27
C VAL A 41 14.92 -35.15 -15.40
N ARG A 42 15.98 -34.59 -14.79
CA ARG A 42 16.84 -35.32 -13.84
C ARG A 42 16.08 -35.88 -12.63
N LEU A 43 15.12 -35.12 -12.11
CA LEU A 43 14.31 -35.53 -10.95
C LEU A 43 13.29 -36.61 -11.33
N PHE A 44 12.74 -36.55 -12.54
CA PHE A 44 11.81 -37.56 -13.07
C PHE A 44 12.51 -38.91 -13.27
N ASP A 45 13.70 -38.91 -13.87
CA ASP A 45 14.54 -40.10 -14.03
C ASP A 45 14.87 -40.79 -12.71
N GLN A 46 15.21 -40.01 -11.69
CA GLN A 46 15.53 -40.55 -10.38
C GLN A 46 14.33 -41.24 -9.75
N LYS A 47 13.15 -40.61 -9.81
CA LYS A 47 11.89 -41.21 -9.31
C LYS A 47 11.49 -42.44 -10.11
N ASN A 48 11.71 -42.44 -11.42
CA ASN A 48 11.37 -43.58 -12.26
C ASN A 48 12.25 -44.81 -11.93
N LYS A 49 13.56 -44.61 -11.74
CA LYS A 49 14.48 -45.67 -11.29
C LYS A 49 14.06 -46.25 -9.94
N GLU A 50 13.60 -45.41 -9.02
CA GLU A 50 13.09 -45.85 -7.72
C GLU A 50 11.77 -46.64 -7.84
N PHE A 51 10.86 -46.19 -8.70
CA PHE A 51 9.61 -46.89 -9.00
C PHE A 51 9.87 -48.29 -9.58
N VAL A 52 10.71 -48.40 -10.61
CA VAL A 52 11.08 -49.69 -11.22
C VAL A 52 11.73 -50.62 -10.19
N ARG A 53 12.64 -50.10 -9.36
CA ARG A 53 13.29 -50.89 -8.30
C ARG A 53 12.27 -51.41 -7.29
N THR A 54 11.33 -50.57 -6.85
CA THR A 54 10.30 -50.92 -5.86
C THR A 54 9.33 -51.94 -6.42
N THR A 55 8.83 -51.74 -7.63
CA THR A 55 7.94 -52.68 -8.32
C THR A 55 8.63 -54.04 -8.54
N ASN A 56 9.90 -54.06 -8.96
CA ASN A 56 10.66 -55.30 -9.12
C ASN A 56 10.86 -56.05 -7.79
N LYS A 57 11.01 -55.33 -6.68
CA LYS A 57 11.07 -55.91 -5.33
C LYS A 57 9.74 -56.57 -4.97
N HIS A 58 8.61 -55.90 -5.23
CA HIS A 58 7.29 -56.46 -4.99
C HIS A 58 6.99 -57.69 -5.86
N ILE A 59 7.32 -57.65 -7.15
CA ILE A 59 7.18 -58.83 -8.04
C ILE A 59 7.98 -60.01 -7.48
N SER A 60 9.21 -59.77 -6.99
CA SER A 60 10.03 -60.83 -6.41
C SER A 60 9.43 -61.38 -5.11
N ALA A 61 8.85 -60.52 -4.26
CA ALA A 61 8.15 -60.95 -3.06
C ALA A 61 6.92 -61.83 -3.37
N ILE A 62 6.18 -61.52 -4.44
CA ILE A 62 5.05 -62.34 -4.89
C ILE A 62 5.53 -63.74 -5.29
N VAL A 63 6.65 -63.85 -6.02
CA VAL A 63 7.23 -65.16 -6.40
C VAL A 63 7.54 -66.00 -5.16
N VAL A 64 8.16 -65.38 -4.13
CA VAL A 64 8.48 -66.05 -2.87
C VAL A 64 7.22 -66.51 -2.13
N GLU A 65 6.18 -65.67 -2.06
CA GLU A 65 4.93 -66.05 -1.37
C GLU A 65 4.19 -67.17 -2.12
N CYS A 66 4.21 -67.16 -3.46
CA CYS A 66 3.70 -68.25 -4.28
C CYS A 66 4.46 -69.56 -4.01
N GLU A 67 5.79 -69.51 -3.93
CA GLU A 67 6.61 -70.70 -3.62
C GLU A 67 6.28 -71.25 -2.22
N LYS A 68 6.15 -70.36 -1.23
CA LYS A 68 5.80 -70.71 0.14
C LYS A 68 4.42 -71.37 0.22
N ALA A 69 3.42 -70.80 -0.43
CA ALA A 69 2.06 -71.36 -0.48
C ALA A 69 2.04 -72.74 -1.15
N LEU A 70 2.76 -72.91 -2.27
CA LEU A 70 2.89 -74.20 -2.93
C LEU A 70 3.65 -75.22 -2.06
N GLY A 71 4.69 -74.78 -1.35
CA GLY A 71 5.47 -75.62 -0.42
C GLY A 71 4.67 -76.15 0.76
N MET A 72 3.57 -75.49 1.14
CA MET A 72 2.64 -76.01 2.16
C MET A 72 1.77 -77.17 1.65
N SER A 73 1.52 -77.25 0.34
CA SER A 73 0.58 -78.22 -0.25
C SER A 73 1.26 -79.33 -1.05
N PHE A 74 2.44 -79.07 -1.60
CA PHE A 74 3.14 -79.97 -2.52
C PHE A 74 4.61 -80.15 -2.14
N ARG A 75 5.14 -81.35 -2.38
CA ARG A 75 6.58 -81.62 -2.24
C ARG A 75 7.35 -81.01 -3.41
N THR A 76 8.64 -80.76 -3.21
CA THR A 76 9.54 -80.20 -4.23
C THR A 76 9.72 -81.07 -5.47
N THR A 77 9.40 -82.36 -5.38
CA THR A 77 9.44 -83.31 -6.51
C THR A 77 8.11 -83.40 -7.26
N ASP A 78 7.07 -82.67 -6.84
CA ASP A 78 5.75 -82.73 -7.48
C ASP A 78 5.78 -82.04 -8.86
N PRO A 79 5.38 -82.73 -9.95
CA PRO A 79 5.40 -82.15 -11.29
C PRO A 79 4.44 -80.95 -11.44
N ILE A 80 3.33 -80.93 -10.72
CA ILE A 80 2.37 -79.82 -10.74
C ILE A 80 3.00 -78.59 -10.08
N ARG A 81 3.63 -78.76 -8.90
CA ARG A 81 4.36 -77.68 -8.21
C ARG A 81 5.40 -77.05 -9.13
N ASN A 82 6.21 -77.88 -9.79
CA ASN A 82 7.29 -77.40 -10.66
C ASN A 82 6.75 -76.66 -11.89
N SER A 83 5.68 -77.17 -12.52
CA SER A 83 5.05 -76.51 -13.66
C SER A 83 4.41 -75.16 -13.30
N VAL A 84 3.75 -75.08 -12.12
CA VAL A 84 3.18 -73.82 -11.62
C VAL A 84 4.29 -72.83 -11.27
N MET A 85 5.33 -73.27 -10.56
CA MET A 85 6.44 -72.41 -10.16
C MET A 85 7.20 -71.84 -11.37
N GLU A 86 7.49 -72.69 -12.37
CA GLU A 86 8.11 -72.25 -13.63
C GLU A 86 7.24 -71.20 -14.33
N SER A 87 5.92 -71.36 -14.27
CA SER A 87 4.99 -70.38 -14.84
C SER A 87 4.94 -69.07 -14.08
N VAL A 88 4.97 -69.11 -12.75
CA VAL A 88 5.07 -67.92 -11.90
C VAL A 88 6.37 -67.16 -12.17
N GLU A 89 7.51 -67.86 -12.24
CA GLU A 89 8.81 -67.25 -12.56
C GLU A 89 8.83 -66.62 -13.95
N ARG A 90 8.26 -67.30 -14.94
CA ARG A 90 8.13 -66.78 -16.31
C ARG A 90 7.29 -65.51 -16.34
N GLN A 91 6.14 -65.50 -15.66
CA GLN A 91 5.28 -64.32 -15.57
C GLN A 91 5.95 -63.18 -14.80
N ALA A 92 6.70 -63.48 -13.74
CA ALA A 92 7.47 -62.48 -13.02
C ALA A 92 8.54 -61.82 -13.92
N LYS A 93 9.25 -62.60 -14.74
CA LYS A 93 10.22 -62.07 -15.72
C LYS A 93 9.53 -61.17 -16.75
N VAL A 94 8.39 -61.60 -17.30
CA VAL A 94 7.59 -60.80 -18.25
C VAL A 94 7.12 -59.50 -17.59
N ALA A 95 6.59 -59.55 -16.37
CA ALA A 95 6.11 -58.38 -15.65
C ALA A 95 7.24 -57.36 -15.36
N LYS A 96 8.42 -57.84 -14.94
CA LYS A 96 9.60 -56.98 -14.73
C LYS A 96 10.04 -56.29 -16.04
N ALA A 97 10.09 -57.04 -17.14
CA ALA A 97 10.44 -56.49 -18.45
C ALA A 97 9.40 -55.48 -18.95
N ALA A 98 8.11 -55.81 -18.84
CA ALA A 98 7.02 -54.91 -19.23
C ALA A 98 7.01 -53.62 -18.40
N THR A 99 7.25 -53.71 -17.09
CA THR A 99 7.38 -52.54 -16.21
C THR A 99 8.52 -51.64 -16.66
N LYS A 100 9.68 -52.22 -16.98
CA LYS A 100 10.83 -51.47 -17.49
C LYS A 100 10.50 -50.74 -18.80
N ILE A 101 9.93 -51.45 -19.77
CA ILE A 101 9.56 -50.88 -21.08
C ILE A 101 8.55 -49.74 -20.92
N LEU A 102 7.47 -49.96 -20.17
CA LEU A 102 6.44 -48.92 -19.93
C LEU A 102 7.03 -47.71 -19.19
N SER A 103 7.97 -47.93 -18.28
CA SER A 103 8.63 -46.87 -17.55
C SER A 103 9.59 -46.05 -18.42
N GLU A 104 10.28 -46.69 -19.37
CA GLU A 104 11.14 -46.02 -20.36
C GLU A 104 10.29 -45.22 -21.35
N GLN A 105 9.21 -45.81 -21.86
CA GLN A 105 8.23 -45.13 -22.71
C GLN A 105 7.62 -43.90 -22.02
N LEU A 106 7.28 -43.99 -20.74
CA LEU A 106 6.75 -42.84 -20.00
C LEU A 106 7.79 -41.72 -19.84
N VAL A 107 9.07 -42.05 -19.67
CA VAL A 107 10.15 -41.06 -19.64
C VAL A 107 10.28 -40.39 -20.99
N GLU A 108 10.34 -41.16 -22.07
CA GLU A 108 10.42 -40.64 -23.43
C GLU A 108 9.21 -39.76 -23.75
N GLU A 109 7.98 -40.17 -23.42
CA GLU A 109 6.77 -39.37 -23.59
C GLU A 109 6.80 -38.10 -22.74
N CYS A 110 7.34 -38.14 -21.52
CA CYS A 110 7.48 -36.96 -20.67
C CYS A 110 8.56 -36.01 -21.21
N GLU A 111 9.69 -36.53 -21.68
CA GLU A 111 10.74 -35.75 -22.33
C GLU A 111 10.20 -35.10 -23.61
N GLU A 112 9.47 -35.85 -24.43
CA GLU A 112 8.81 -35.34 -25.63
C GLU A 112 7.75 -34.31 -25.26
N CYS A 113 6.93 -34.53 -24.22
CA CYS A 113 5.96 -33.55 -23.75
C CYS A 113 6.64 -32.28 -23.22
N ILE A 114 7.79 -32.38 -22.56
CA ILE A 114 8.57 -31.22 -22.07
C ILE A 114 9.27 -30.51 -23.23
N GLN A 115 9.78 -31.24 -24.21
CA GLN A 115 10.41 -30.68 -25.42
C GLN A 115 9.39 -30.06 -26.38
N ASN A 116 8.20 -30.66 -26.50
CA ASN A 116 7.05 -30.12 -27.24
C ASN A 116 6.32 -29.02 -26.43
N LEU A 117 6.54 -28.97 -25.11
CA LEU A 117 6.47 -27.73 -24.31
C LEU A 117 7.73 -26.88 -24.55
N GLU A 118 8.23 -26.85 -25.79
CA GLU A 118 8.68 -25.59 -26.34
C GLU A 118 7.62 -24.57 -25.92
N VAL A 119 8.02 -23.76 -24.93
CA VAL A 119 7.72 -22.33 -24.92
C VAL A 119 7.80 -22.00 -26.38
N GLU A 120 6.64 -21.93 -27.03
CA GLU A 120 6.48 -21.38 -28.36
C GLU A 120 7.45 -20.23 -28.35
N LYS A 121 8.58 -20.35 -29.08
CA LYS A 121 9.49 -19.23 -29.23
C LYS A 121 8.59 -18.24 -29.90
N ARG A 122 8.03 -17.40 -29.04
CA ARG A 122 7.07 -16.40 -29.39
C ARG A 122 7.94 -15.44 -30.14
N ASP A 123 8.05 -15.68 -31.45
CA ASP A 123 8.82 -14.86 -32.38
C ASP A 123 8.28 -13.41 -32.36
N ASP A 124 7.15 -13.17 -31.69
CA ASP A 124 6.61 -11.86 -31.32
C ASP A 124 7.37 -11.13 -30.19
N ILE A 125 8.21 -11.80 -29.41
CA ILE A 125 8.98 -11.18 -28.33
C ILE A 125 10.47 -11.25 -28.66
N GLU A 126 11.04 -10.09 -29.03
CA GLU A 126 12.48 -9.96 -29.26
C GLU A 126 13.25 -10.41 -28.01
N GLU A 127 14.29 -11.25 -28.18
CA GLU A 127 15.17 -11.73 -27.10
C GLU A 127 15.71 -10.56 -26.25
N GLY A 128 15.96 -9.40 -26.88
CA GLY A 128 16.38 -8.19 -26.19
C GLY A 128 15.37 -7.69 -25.14
N VAL A 129 14.05 -7.87 -25.36
CA VAL A 129 13.01 -7.53 -24.38
C VAL A 129 13.11 -8.45 -23.17
N ILE A 130 13.35 -9.74 -23.38
CA ILE A 130 13.53 -10.70 -22.29
C ILE A 130 14.77 -10.36 -21.47
N GLU A 131 15.87 -9.99 -22.12
CA GLU A 131 17.08 -9.51 -21.44
C GLU A 131 16.82 -8.22 -20.65
N ILE A 132 16.11 -7.24 -21.21
CA ILE A 132 15.76 -6.00 -20.53
C ILE A 132 14.89 -6.28 -19.30
N LEU A 133 13.89 -7.16 -19.42
CA LEU A 133 13.04 -7.57 -18.31
C LEU A 133 13.83 -8.29 -17.22
N LYS A 134 14.81 -9.13 -17.59
CA LYS A 134 15.74 -9.76 -16.63
C LYS A 134 16.58 -8.72 -15.89
N VAL A 135 17.17 -7.75 -16.59
CA VAL A 135 17.95 -6.67 -15.98
C VAL A 135 17.10 -5.80 -15.07
N ALA A 136 15.85 -5.54 -15.45
CA ALA A 136 14.89 -4.78 -14.64
C ALA A 136 14.32 -5.58 -13.46
N GLY A 137 14.62 -6.88 -13.34
CA GLY A 137 14.05 -7.75 -12.30
C GLY A 137 12.55 -7.98 -12.45
N LEU A 138 12.02 -7.88 -13.68
CA LEU A 138 10.60 -8.05 -14.03
C LEU A 138 10.39 -9.38 -14.77
N THR A 139 10.85 -10.48 -14.17
CA THR A 139 10.81 -11.81 -14.79
C THR A 139 9.53 -12.58 -14.46
N GLN A 140 8.77 -12.13 -13.47
CA GLN A 140 7.50 -12.72 -13.05
C GLN A 140 6.32 -11.82 -13.44
N THR A 141 5.18 -12.44 -13.73
CA THR A 141 3.96 -11.74 -14.12
C THR A 141 3.50 -10.73 -13.07
N ASP A 142 3.49 -11.12 -11.79
CA ASP A 142 3.07 -10.27 -10.67
C ASP A 142 3.94 -9.00 -10.54
N GLN A 143 5.25 -9.13 -10.83
CA GLN A 143 6.19 -8.02 -10.82
C GLN A 143 5.88 -7.03 -11.95
N LEU A 144 5.57 -7.56 -13.13
CA LEU A 144 5.24 -6.75 -14.30
C LEU A 144 3.91 -6.02 -14.10
N GLU A 145 2.89 -6.69 -13.57
CA GLU A 145 1.60 -6.10 -13.23
C GLU A 145 1.76 -4.96 -12.23
N THR A 146 2.43 -5.21 -11.11
CA THR A 146 2.69 -4.19 -10.08
C THR A 146 3.46 -3.00 -10.64
N CYS A 147 4.45 -3.24 -11.50
CA CYS A 147 5.23 -2.19 -12.15
C CYS A 147 4.39 -1.35 -13.11
N LEU A 148 3.51 -1.99 -13.89
CA LEU A 148 2.61 -1.32 -14.82
C LEU A 148 1.57 -0.47 -14.09
N ASP A 149 0.97 -1.01 -13.03
CA ASP A 149 0.01 -0.31 -12.19
C ASP A 149 0.64 0.92 -11.52
N GLY A 150 1.84 0.77 -10.96
CA GLY A 150 2.61 1.87 -10.40
C GLY A 150 2.87 2.96 -11.44
N ARG A 151 3.32 2.58 -12.65
CA ARG A 151 3.59 3.52 -13.73
C ARG A 151 2.33 4.24 -14.23
N MET A 152 1.18 3.57 -14.24
CA MET A 152 -0.10 4.19 -14.58
C MET A 152 -0.53 5.19 -13.52
N SER A 153 -0.45 4.82 -12.24
CA SER A 153 -0.72 5.70 -11.11
C SER A 153 0.18 6.95 -11.10
N ASP A 154 1.47 6.80 -11.40
CA ASP A 154 2.41 7.92 -11.51
C ASP A 154 2.03 8.86 -12.66
N ARG A 155 1.63 8.30 -13.81
CA ARG A 155 1.18 9.08 -14.97
C ARG A 155 -0.09 9.87 -14.67
N GLU A 156 -1.06 9.25 -14.00
CA GLU A 156 -2.29 9.92 -13.55
C GLU A 156 -1.99 11.05 -12.56
N SER A 157 -1.12 10.79 -11.59
CA SER A 157 -0.67 11.78 -10.61
C SER A 157 0.03 12.97 -11.29
N LEU A 158 0.91 12.69 -12.26
CA LEU A 158 1.57 13.73 -13.06
C LEU A 158 0.57 14.53 -13.90
N GLN A 159 -0.45 13.88 -14.46
CA GLN A 159 -1.49 14.57 -15.22
C GLN A 159 -2.29 15.53 -14.32
N VAL A 160 -2.69 15.07 -13.12
CA VAL A 160 -3.39 15.93 -12.15
C VAL A 160 -2.53 17.14 -11.77
N LEU A 161 -1.23 16.95 -11.52
CA LEU A 161 -0.30 18.05 -11.23
C LEU A 161 -0.16 19.03 -12.41
N THR A 162 -0.05 18.50 -13.63
CA THR A 162 0.00 19.25 -14.89
C THR A 162 -1.24 20.12 -15.07
N ASP A 163 -2.43 19.56 -14.81
CA ASP A 163 -3.71 20.24 -14.92
C ASP A 163 -3.88 21.34 -13.85
N MET A 164 -3.49 21.06 -12.60
CA MET A 164 -3.54 22.04 -11.51
C MET A 164 -2.65 23.27 -11.77
N ILE A 165 -1.48 23.05 -12.37
CA ILE A 165 -0.51 24.12 -12.64
C ILE A 165 -0.77 24.80 -13.99
N GLY A 166 -1.45 24.11 -14.91
CA GLY A 166 -1.78 24.60 -16.24
C GLY A 166 -0.56 24.68 -17.15
N CYS A 167 0.36 23.72 -17.07
CA CYS A 167 1.55 23.63 -17.91
C CYS A 167 1.81 22.17 -18.33
N PRO A 168 2.47 21.91 -19.47
CA PRO A 168 2.79 20.54 -19.88
C PRO A 168 3.73 19.84 -18.89
N SER A 169 3.70 18.50 -18.87
CA SER A 169 4.47 17.69 -17.93
C SER A 169 5.99 17.88 -18.07
N SER A 170 6.48 18.21 -19.27
CA SER A 170 7.89 18.54 -19.54
C SER A 170 8.37 19.75 -18.74
N ASP A 171 7.48 20.71 -18.48
CA ASP A 171 7.82 22.01 -17.90
C ASP A 171 7.40 22.08 -16.42
N LEU A 172 6.79 21.01 -15.90
CA LEU A 172 6.19 20.96 -14.58
C LEU A 172 7.19 21.31 -13.48
N VAL A 173 8.40 20.74 -13.55
CA VAL A 173 9.46 20.95 -12.56
C VAL A 173 9.89 22.43 -12.52
N ASP A 174 10.11 23.03 -13.68
CA ASP A 174 10.54 24.44 -13.77
C ASP A 174 9.40 25.38 -13.34
N ARG A 175 8.16 25.05 -13.68
CA ARG A 175 7.00 25.83 -13.29
C ARG A 175 6.75 25.78 -11.78
N VAL A 176 6.88 24.60 -11.16
CA VAL A 176 6.81 24.43 -9.71
C VAL A 176 7.92 25.24 -9.03
N ARG A 177 9.17 25.17 -9.53
CA ARG A 177 10.29 25.95 -9.01
C ARG A 177 9.99 27.46 -9.02
N GLN A 178 9.53 27.98 -10.15
CA GLN A 178 9.16 29.39 -10.28
C GLN A 178 8.00 29.80 -9.36
N LEU A 179 7.02 28.93 -9.14
CA LEU A 179 5.91 29.19 -8.23
C LEU A 179 6.40 29.24 -6.78
N VAL A 180 7.29 28.35 -6.38
CA VAL A 180 7.90 28.34 -5.04
C VAL A 180 8.73 29.60 -4.80
N GLU A 181 9.55 30.01 -5.77
CA GLU A 181 10.33 31.26 -5.69
C GLU A 181 9.42 32.48 -5.53
N ARG A 182 8.39 32.61 -6.38
CA ARG A 182 7.40 33.69 -6.29
C ARG A 182 6.62 33.68 -4.97
N ALA A 183 6.29 32.50 -4.44
CA ALA A 183 5.62 32.38 -3.15
C ALA A 183 6.52 32.86 -2.00
N ASN A 184 7.82 32.53 -2.03
CA ASN A 184 8.80 32.98 -1.04
C ASN A 184 9.01 34.50 -1.09
N GLU A 185 9.12 35.08 -2.29
CA GLU A 185 9.23 36.53 -2.47
C GLU A 185 8.02 37.27 -1.89
N LYS A 186 6.81 36.81 -2.21
CA LYS A 186 5.56 37.36 -1.67
C LYS A 186 5.46 37.19 -0.15
N SER A 187 5.90 36.05 0.38
CA SER A 187 5.93 35.79 1.82
C SER A 187 6.84 36.79 2.54
N ASN A 188 8.04 37.04 1.99
CA ASN A 188 8.99 38.02 2.51
C ASN A 188 8.45 39.46 2.45
N GLU A 189 7.75 39.81 1.36
CA GLU A 189 7.10 41.12 1.23
C GLU A 189 5.97 41.29 2.26
N ASN A 190 5.13 40.28 2.44
CA ASN A 190 4.08 40.27 3.46
C ASN A 190 4.65 40.43 4.87
N GLU A 191 5.79 39.81 5.17
CA GLU A 191 6.46 39.98 6.47
C GLU A 191 6.92 41.44 6.67
N LYS A 192 7.51 42.05 5.63
CA LYS A 192 7.92 43.47 5.65
C LYS A 192 6.72 44.41 5.84
N LEU A 193 5.62 44.17 5.11
CA LEU A 193 4.40 44.96 5.23
C LEU A 193 3.79 44.80 6.62
N THR A 194 3.74 43.59 7.16
CA THR A 194 3.27 43.30 8.53
C THR A 194 4.11 44.06 9.57
N LYS A 195 5.44 44.09 9.41
CA LYS A 195 6.34 44.88 10.27
C LYS A 195 6.04 46.39 10.18
N ARG A 196 5.84 46.94 8.98
CA ARG A 196 5.47 48.35 8.78
C ARG A 196 4.12 48.69 9.40
N ILE A 197 3.11 47.85 9.22
CA ILE A 197 1.79 48.02 9.83
C ILE A 197 1.91 48.03 11.35
N LYS A 198 2.64 47.07 11.95
CA LYS A 198 2.88 47.05 13.40
C LYS A 198 3.54 48.34 13.90
N GLN A 199 4.56 48.84 13.20
CA GLN A 199 5.21 50.11 13.53
C GLN A 199 4.25 51.30 13.42
N GLN A 200 3.45 51.37 12.35
CA GLN A 200 2.51 52.47 12.15
C GLN A 200 1.37 52.46 13.18
N VAL A 201 0.85 51.28 13.52
CA VAL A 201 -0.14 51.08 14.58
C VAL A 201 0.44 51.46 15.94
N ALA A 202 1.69 51.08 16.23
CA ALA A 202 2.37 51.53 17.44
C ALA A 202 2.45 53.05 17.47
N SER A 203 3.03 53.70 16.45
CA SER A 203 3.20 55.16 16.38
C SER A 203 1.87 55.93 16.48
N ARG A 204 0.83 55.48 15.77
CA ARG A 204 -0.52 56.07 15.88
C ARG A 204 -1.14 55.82 17.25
N GLY A 205 -0.95 54.63 17.81
CA GLY A 205 -1.38 54.29 19.17
C GLY A 205 -0.71 55.15 20.23
N TRP A 206 0.58 55.49 20.09
CA TRP A 206 1.27 56.44 20.96
C TRP A 206 0.72 57.86 20.81
N GLY A 207 0.46 58.31 19.58
CA GLY A 207 -0.15 59.62 19.30
C GLY A 207 -1.55 59.77 19.91
N SER A 208 -2.42 58.79 19.66
CA SER A 208 -3.77 58.77 20.24
C SER A 208 -3.73 58.64 21.77
N ARG A 209 -2.85 57.81 22.35
CA ARG A 209 -2.71 57.71 23.81
C ARG A 209 -2.22 59.01 24.44
N ARG A 210 -1.29 59.75 23.80
CA ARG A 210 -0.85 61.06 24.29
C ARG A 210 -1.99 62.08 24.25
N GLN A 211 -2.72 62.16 23.13
CA GLN A 211 -3.86 63.09 23.03
C GLN A 211 -4.96 62.77 24.04
N VAL A 212 -5.29 61.48 24.24
CA VAL A 212 -6.24 61.07 25.28
C VAL A 212 -5.73 61.43 26.67
N ARG A 213 -4.44 61.24 26.97
CA ARG A 213 -3.85 61.61 28.26
C ARG A 213 -3.89 63.12 28.51
N THR A 214 -3.54 63.95 27.52
CA THR A 214 -3.59 65.41 27.63
C THR A 214 -5.03 65.91 27.76
N LEU A 215 -5.98 65.34 27.02
CA LEU A 215 -7.40 65.67 27.18
C LEU A 215 -7.93 65.22 28.55
N GLN A 216 -7.46 64.09 29.07
CA GLN A 216 -7.85 63.60 30.40
C GLN A 216 -7.25 64.47 31.52
N GLU A 217 -6.05 65.02 31.34
CA GLU A 217 -5.46 66.04 32.23
C GLU A 217 -6.22 67.38 32.16
N LEU A 218 -6.69 67.80 30.99
CA LEU A 218 -7.46 69.04 30.81
C LEU A 218 -8.92 68.93 31.30
N VAL A 219 -9.50 67.73 31.28
CA VAL A 219 -10.88 67.46 31.75
C VAL A 219 -10.90 67.09 33.24
N SER A 220 -9.74 66.86 33.87
CA SER A 220 -9.65 66.71 35.32
C SER A 220 -9.70 68.09 35.98
N PRO A 221 -10.77 68.46 36.70
CA PRO A 221 -10.84 69.77 37.33
C PRO A 221 -9.83 69.86 38.48
N PRO A 222 -9.24 71.04 38.75
CA PRO A 222 -8.42 71.23 39.92
C PRO A 222 -9.31 71.07 41.17
N GLN A 223 -9.03 70.02 41.96
CA GLN A 223 -9.60 69.88 43.29
C GLN A 223 -8.94 70.90 44.22
N THR A 224 -9.39 72.15 44.17
CA THR A 224 -9.05 73.16 45.18
C THR A 224 -10.16 74.21 45.29
N LEU A 225 -10.95 74.06 46.35
CA LEU A 225 -11.38 75.06 47.34
C LEU A 225 -12.11 76.36 46.91
N MET A 226 -13.19 76.65 47.67
CA MET A 226 -13.88 77.94 47.93
C MET A 226 -15.17 78.17 47.10
N GLN A 227 -16.37 78.02 47.70
CA GLN A 227 -17.16 78.99 48.51
C GLN A 227 -17.84 80.12 47.70
N ASN A 228 -19.19 80.10 47.72
CA ASN A 228 -20.19 81.21 47.69
C ASN A 228 -20.12 82.21 46.49
N ASP A 229 -21.18 82.75 45.88
CA ASP A 229 -22.53 83.12 46.31
C ASP A 229 -23.48 83.28 45.10
N LYS A 230 -24.74 82.90 45.31
CA LYS A 230 -26.05 83.44 44.88
C LYS A 230 -26.29 84.23 43.56
N VAL A 231 -27.52 83.99 43.10
CA VAL A 231 -28.48 84.83 42.32
C VAL A 231 -28.43 84.70 40.78
N PHE A 232 -29.31 83.87 40.22
CA PHE A 232 -30.48 84.33 39.44
C PHE A 232 -31.39 83.13 39.10
N GLN A 233 -32.56 83.06 39.76
CA GLN A 233 -33.67 82.21 39.35
C GLN A 233 -34.48 82.97 38.30
N SER A 234 -34.54 82.45 37.09
CA SER A 234 -35.62 82.77 36.13
C SER A 234 -36.02 81.46 35.47
N GLY A 235 -37.29 81.12 35.65
CA GLY A 235 -37.85 79.81 35.34
C GLY A 235 -37.80 79.45 33.87
N CYS A 236 -37.45 78.19 33.63
CA CYS A 236 -37.93 77.42 32.49
C CYS A 236 -38.10 75.98 32.98
N HIS A 237 -39.29 75.43 32.76
CA HIS A 237 -39.68 74.07 33.11
C HIS A 237 -38.73 73.02 32.51
N PRO A 238 -38.43 71.93 33.23
CA PRO A 238 -37.64 70.83 32.66
C PRO A 238 -38.53 70.02 31.72
N ILE A 239 -38.32 70.15 30.42
CA ILE A 239 -38.78 69.12 29.48
C ILE A 239 -37.91 67.90 29.73
N THR A 240 -38.52 66.92 30.39
CA THR A 240 -37.93 65.62 30.65
C THR A 240 -37.89 64.85 29.33
N VAL A 241 -36.84 65.04 28.54
CA VAL A 241 -36.55 64.11 27.43
C VAL A 241 -35.82 62.93 28.05
N LYS A 242 -36.52 61.80 28.14
CA LYS A 242 -35.93 60.49 28.47
C LYS A 242 -34.97 60.09 27.34
N SER A 243 -33.76 60.61 27.37
CA SER A 243 -32.66 60.05 26.60
C SER A 243 -32.13 58.85 27.39
N ALA A 244 -32.57 57.66 27.00
CA ALA A 244 -31.97 56.41 27.43
C ALA A 244 -30.48 56.44 27.11
N THR A 245 -29.68 56.81 28.11
CA THR A 245 -28.23 56.74 28.02
C THR A 245 -27.88 55.28 28.23
N ILE A 246 -27.84 54.50 27.15
CA ILE A 246 -27.21 53.18 27.17
C ILE A 246 -25.70 53.43 27.24
N THR A 247 -25.20 53.58 28.47
CA THR A 247 -23.78 53.44 28.80
C THR A 247 -23.39 51.97 28.63
N GLY A 248 -23.20 51.55 27.38
CA GLY A 248 -22.64 50.26 27.04
C GLY A 248 -21.14 50.39 26.82
N HIS A 249 -20.36 50.03 27.84
CA HIS A 249 -18.94 49.75 27.69
C HIS A 249 -18.78 48.67 26.60
N ILE A 250 -17.99 48.93 25.56
CA ILE A 250 -17.77 47.94 24.51
C ILE A 250 -16.83 46.89 25.08
N ASP A 251 -17.33 45.67 25.25
CA ASP A 251 -16.49 44.49 25.45
C ASP A 251 -15.82 44.16 24.11
N LEU A 252 -14.50 44.38 24.06
CA LEU A 252 -13.68 44.21 22.86
C LEU A 252 -13.54 42.72 22.47
N ALA A 253 -13.96 41.79 23.33
CA ALA A 253 -13.93 40.35 23.06
C ALA A 253 -15.02 39.88 22.06
N CYS A 254 -16.10 40.66 21.85
CA CYS A 254 -17.20 40.29 20.95
C CYS A 254 -17.14 40.98 19.57
N LEU A 255 -16.01 41.58 19.19
CA LEU A 255 -15.88 42.31 17.92
C LEU A 255 -15.92 41.42 16.68
N GLU A 256 -15.60 40.12 16.79
CA GLU A 256 -15.66 39.18 15.67
C GLU A 256 -17.09 38.80 15.26
N SER A 257 -18.09 39.02 16.13
CA SER A 257 -19.50 38.72 15.83
C SER A 257 -20.32 39.92 15.38
N ILE A 258 -19.70 41.10 15.22
CA ILE A 258 -20.41 42.33 14.87
C ILE A 258 -20.11 42.67 13.41
N ASP A 259 -21.15 42.61 12.57
CA ASP A 259 -21.10 42.99 11.15
C ASP A 259 -20.46 44.38 10.97
N ALA A 260 -19.49 44.46 10.06
CA ALA A 260 -18.76 45.68 9.74
C ALA A 260 -19.68 46.84 9.34
N HIS A 261 -20.83 46.55 8.72
CA HIS A 261 -21.84 47.54 8.36
C HIS A 261 -22.52 48.16 9.59
N VAL A 262 -22.69 47.40 10.68
CA VAL A 262 -23.27 47.88 11.94
C VAL A 262 -22.32 48.85 12.65
N LEU A 263 -21.01 48.54 12.63
CA LEU A 263 -19.98 49.43 13.19
C LEU A 263 -19.88 50.75 12.39
N LEU A 264 -19.97 50.68 11.07
CA LEU A 264 -20.02 51.85 10.19
C LEU A 264 -21.27 52.70 10.43
N ALA A 265 -22.45 52.08 10.56
CA ALA A 265 -23.70 52.76 10.85
C ALA A 265 -23.66 53.48 12.21
N LYS A 266 -23.13 52.82 13.25
CA LYS A 266 -23.02 53.39 14.59
C LYS A 266 -22.02 54.56 14.64
N ARG A 267 -20.91 54.47 13.91
CA ARG A 267 -19.94 55.57 13.78
C ARG A 267 -20.55 56.77 13.06
N LYS A 268 -21.36 56.53 12.03
CA LYS A 268 -22.08 57.56 11.29
C LYS A 268 -23.14 58.24 12.17
N LEU A 269 -23.90 57.46 12.94
CA LEU A 269 -24.85 57.94 13.96
C LEU A 269 -24.19 58.76 15.08
N GLN A 270 -22.97 58.42 15.49
CA GLN A 270 -22.23 59.19 16.50
C GLN A 270 -21.68 60.52 15.96
N LEU A 271 -21.34 60.58 14.68
CA LEU A 271 -20.91 61.80 14.00
C LEU A 271 -22.10 62.75 13.73
N ASP A 272 -23.29 62.20 13.47
CA ASP A 272 -24.49 62.95 13.07
C ASP A 272 -25.44 63.30 14.24
N LYS A 273 -24.91 63.55 15.45
CA LYS A 273 -25.74 63.99 16.59
C LYS A 273 -26.53 65.27 16.25
N GLY A 274 -27.78 65.11 15.80
CA GLY A 274 -28.73 66.21 15.59
C GLY A 274 -29.69 66.08 14.41
N CYS A 275 -29.50 65.14 13.47
CA CYS A 275 -30.41 65.01 12.32
C CYS A 275 -31.27 63.74 12.41
N GLU A 276 -32.57 63.93 12.57
CA GLU A 276 -33.58 62.86 12.53
C GLU A 276 -33.68 62.30 11.10
N ARG A 277 -33.27 61.05 10.90
CA ARG A 277 -33.59 60.30 9.67
C ARG A 277 -33.94 58.86 9.99
N THR A 278 -35.09 58.43 9.47
CA THR A 278 -35.57 57.05 9.49
C THR A 278 -34.75 56.23 8.50
N TYR A 279 -34.02 55.22 8.97
CA TYR A 279 -33.31 54.28 8.10
C TYR A 279 -34.27 53.18 7.67
N VAL A 280 -34.60 53.11 6.39
CA VAL A 280 -35.38 52.01 5.81
C VAL A 280 -34.37 50.93 5.39
N GLY A 281 -34.33 49.82 6.13
CA GLY A 281 -33.54 48.66 5.75
C GLY A 281 -34.11 48.02 4.48
N HIS A 282 -33.26 47.75 3.50
CA HIS A 282 -33.63 46.88 2.39
C HIS A 282 -33.74 45.45 2.93
N ARG A 283 -34.92 44.85 2.78
CA ARG A 283 -35.09 43.40 2.94
C ARG A 283 -34.24 42.71 1.88
N CYS A 284 -33.50 41.69 2.30
CA CYS A 284 -32.90 40.72 1.39
C CYS A 284 -34.03 40.03 0.62
N ASP A 285 -34.01 40.15 -0.72
CA ASP A 285 -34.78 39.26 -1.59
C ASP A 285 -34.07 37.91 -1.64
N PRO A 286 -34.73 36.80 -1.30
CA PRO A 286 -34.17 35.46 -1.43
C PRO A 286 -34.48 34.93 -2.84
N SER A 287 -33.81 35.48 -3.86
CA SER A 287 -33.86 34.91 -5.20
C SER A 287 -32.61 35.24 -5.99
N SER A 288 -31.53 34.53 -5.69
CA SER A 288 -30.33 34.43 -6.55
C SER A 288 -29.66 33.08 -6.27
N VAL A 289 -30.37 32.00 -6.60
CA VAL A 289 -29.77 30.70 -6.91
C VAL A 289 -30.05 30.48 -8.38
N TRP A 290 -29.08 30.75 -9.24
CA TRP A 290 -28.81 30.13 -10.54
C TRP A 290 -27.36 30.44 -10.89
#